data_AF-A0A183C449-F1
#
_entry.id   AF-A0A183C449-F1
#
_cell.length_a   1.000
_cell.length_b   1.000
_cell.length_c   1.000
_cell.angle_alpha   90.00
_cell.angle_beta   90.00
_cell.angle_gamma   90.00
#
_symmetry.space_group_name_H-M   'P 1'
#
loop_
_entity.id
_entity.type
_entity.pdbx_description
1 polymer ?
#
loop_
_entity_poly.entity_id
_entity_poly.type
_entity_poly.pdbx_seq_one_letter_code
_entity_poly.pdbx_strand_id
1 'polypeptide(L)'
;MPPPLIPPRGEVNAADAFDIGNFDDDEVKGVKLGETDSELYKNFNITISERWQSEISETVFDVVNQDADKAEQKKRAKQKMRITVEEKDSDVIIHGYIKKLGGPFTSAWQTKYGKLYPSRLELYPESLSGKPELLFMDQIEEVTSELQQVKGETAIVVKLKEGLKETKVILTNQVTSRRGLGFKRLKLQDEISLKEWHTSLRTAHRVSQELLQRMGRKAIKIYGVNHDPMLQENERPGSVTRAFLNRAASVDSGI
;
A
#
# COMPACT_ATOMS: atom_id res chain seq x y z
N MET A 1 23.81 -16.42 47.00
CA MET A 1 24.15 -15.55 48.15
C MET A 1 22.93 -14.72 48.48
N PRO A 2 22.57 -14.54 49.76
CA PRO A 2 21.48 -13.63 50.12
C PRO A 2 21.86 -12.19 49.76
N PRO A 3 20.92 -11.36 49.27
CA PRO A 3 21.20 -9.95 49.00
C PRO A 3 21.53 -9.23 50.32
N PRO A 4 22.49 -8.28 50.31
CA PRO A 4 22.90 -7.57 51.52
C PRO A 4 21.82 -6.63 52.07
N LEU A 5 20.85 -6.24 51.23
CA LEU A 5 19.73 -5.38 51.60
C LEU A 5 18.48 -5.84 50.84
N ILE A 6 17.37 -5.98 51.57
CA ILE A 6 16.04 -6.23 51.01
C ILE A 6 15.21 -4.97 51.27
N PRO A 7 14.78 -4.25 50.23
CA PRO A 7 13.97 -3.05 50.40
C PRO A 7 12.69 -3.33 51.22
N PRO A 8 12.36 -2.50 52.22
CA PRO A 8 11.08 -2.55 52.91
C PRO A 8 9.91 -2.45 51.93
N ARG A 9 8.87 -3.26 52.15
CA ARG A 9 7.66 -3.19 51.34
C ARG A 9 6.92 -1.87 51.61
N GLY A 10 6.64 -1.13 50.54
CA GLY A 10 5.84 0.09 50.60
C GLY A 10 6.62 1.33 51.03
N GLU A 11 7.96 1.29 51.05
CA GLU A 11 8.77 2.49 51.22
C GLU A 11 8.51 3.48 50.09
N VAL A 12 8.19 4.70 50.46
CA VAL A 12 8.01 5.83 49.55
C VAL A 12 9.28 6.66 49.53
N ASN A 13 9.55 7.37 48.42
CA ASN A 13 10.70 8.28 48.27
C ASN A 13 12.08 7.58 48.31
N ALA A 14 12.14 6.27 48.10
CA ALA A 14 13.38 5.48 48.15
C ALA A 14 14.41 5.81 47.04
N ALA A 15 14.05 6.66 46.08
CA ALA A 15 14.89 7.04 44.94
C ALA A 15 14.74 8.52 44.56
N ASP A 16 14.33 9.38 45.50
CA ASP A 16 14.16 10.81 45.23
C ASP A 16 15.53 11.50 45.10
N ALA A 17 15.63 12.40 44.12
CA ALA A 17 16.79 13.27 43.98
C ALA A 17 16.79 14.35 45.08
N PHE A 18 17.98 14.75 45.53
CA PHE A 18 18.15 15.72 46.63
C PHE A 18 17.41 17.05 46.38
N ASP A 19 17.36 17.51 45.13
CA ASP A 19 16.80 18.81 44.75
C ASP A 19 15.34 18.76 44.28
N ILE A 20 14.62 17.65 44.47
CA ILE A 20 13.25 17.46 43.95
C ILE A 20 12.24 18.52 44.41
N GLY A 21 12.54 19.26 45.50
CA GLY A 21 11.71 20.33 46.04
C GLY A 21 12.25 21.76 45.87
N ASN A 22 13.35 21.96 45.12
CA ASN A 22 14.01 23.28 44.98
C ASN A 22 13.67 23.98 43.66
N PHE A 23 12.55 23.62 43.01
CA PHE A 23 12.10 24.26 41.77
C PHE A 23 11.15 25.41 42.09
N ASP A 24 11.40 26.58 41.49
CA ASP A 24 10.46 27.69 41.53
C ASP A 24 9.33 27.44 40.51
N ASP A 25 8.11 27.33 41.01
CA ASP A 25 6.90 27.13 40.22
C ASP A 25 6.71 28.22 39.15
N ASP A 26 7.21 29.43 39.37
CA ASP A 26 7.08 30.54 38.43
C ASP A 26 8.16 30.51 37.32
N GLU A 27 9.29 29.82 37.53
CA GLU A 27 10.31 29.57 36.50
C GLU A 27 9.85 28.52 35.47
N VAL A 28 9.08 27.50 35.88
CA VAL A 28 8.70 26.37 35.01
C VAL A 28 7.40 26.57 34.22
N LYS A 29 6.49 27.44 34.68
CA LYS A 29 5.18 27.67 34.03
C LYS A 29 5.25 28.29 32.63
N GLY A 30 6.36 28.93 32.28
CA GLY A 30 6.56 29.58 30.98
C GLY A 30 7.05 28.65 29.87
N VAL A 31 7.52 27.45 30.20
CA VAL A 31 8.16 26.54 29.24
C VAL A 31 7.10 25.81 28.41
N LYS A 32 7.16 26.00 27.10
CA LYS A 32 6.31 25.28 26.13
C LYS A 32 7.19 24.45 25.21
N LEU A 33 6.80 23.21 24.98
CA LEU A 33 7.44 22.35 24.00
C LEU A 33 7.03 22.79 22.59
N GLY A 34 8.02 23.19 21.79
CA GLY A 34 7.85 23.49 20.39
C GLY A 34 7.91 22.25 19.51
N GLU A 35 7.65 22.45 18.22
CA GLU A 35 7.80 21.41 17.19
C GLU A 35 9.28 20.98 17.04
N THR A 36 10.21 21.93 17.19
CA THR A 36 11.66 21.67 17.18
C THR A 36 12.12 20.76 18.32
N ASP A 37 11.50 20.91 19.51
CA ASP A 37 11.81 20.07 20.66
C ASP A 37 11.28 18.65 20.47
N SER A 38 10.11 18.53 19.84
CA SER A 38 9.49 17.24 19.51
C SER A 38 10.30 16.47 18.47
N GLU A 39 10.87 17.17 17.47
CA GLU A 39 11.70 16.58 16.42
C GLU A 39 12.95 15.88 16.98
N LEU A 40 13.49 16.34 18.11
CA LEU A 40 14.62 15.69 18.80
C LEU A 40 14.27 14.26 19.27
N TYR A 41 12.99 14.00 19.56
CA TYR A 41 12.49 12.72 20.06
C TYR A 41 11.89 11.83 18.96
N LYS A 42 12.04 12.17 17.68
CA LYS A 42 11.47 11.39 16.57
C LYS A 42 11.86 9.91 16.57
N ASN A 43 13.06 9.60 17.06
CA ASN A 43 13.62 8.25 17.13
C ASN A 43 13.65 7.69 18.56
N PHE A 44 12.92 8.30 19.50
CA PHE A 44 12.92 7.88 20.90
C PHE A 44 12.23 6.53 21.11
N ASN A 45 11.16 6.28 20.36
CA ASN A 45 10.39 5.03 20.47
C ASN A 45 11.20 3.86 19.91
N ILE A 46 11.54 2.91 20.77
CA ILE A 46 12.24 1.68 20.39
C ILE A 46 11.57 0.44 20.99
N THR A 47 11.65 -0.67 20.26
CA THR A 47 11.24 -1.99 20.75
C THR A 47 12.45 -2.91 20.69
N ILE A 48 12.89 -3.41 21.85
CA ILE A 48 14.01 -4.36 21.93
C ILE A 48 13.46 -5.76 21.68
N SER A 49 13.73 -6.32 20.51
CA SER A 49 13.12 -7.57 20.04
C SER A 49 13.34 -8.73 21.02
N GLU A 50 14.55 -8.92 21.54
CA GLU A 50 14.87 -9.99 22.50
C GLU A 50 14.04 -9.90 23.79
N ARG A 51 13.91 -8.70 24.37
CA ARG A 51 13.12 -8.48 25.58
C ARG A 51 11.64 -8.75 25.33
N TRP A 52 11.12 -8.25 24.19
CA TRP A 52 9.73 -8.50 23.81
C TRP A 52 9.47 -9.99 23.58
N GLN A 53 10.34 -10.69 22.84
CA GLN A 53 10.19 -12.13 22.60
C GLN A 53 10.25 -12.93 23.89
N SER A 54 11.17 -12.59 24.80
CA SER A 54 11.30 -13.24 26.10
C SER A 54 10.02 -13.07 26.93
N GLU A 55 9.54 -11.83 27.08
CA GLU A 55 8.30 -11.54 27.81
C GLU A 55 7.11 -12.31 27.24
N ILE A 56 6.93 -12.32 25.91
CA ILE A 56 5.84 -13.04 25.25
C ILE A 56 5.96 -14.55 25.47
N SER A 57 7.18 -15.11 25.32
CA SER A 57 7.45 -16.55 25.48
C SER A 57 7.14 -17.05 26.89
N GLU A 58 7.42 -16.23 27.91
CA GLU A 58 7.25 -16.60 29.32
C GLU A 58 5.81 -16.41 29.81
N THR A 59 5.01 -15.57 29.14
CA THR A 59 3.69 -15.16 29.64
C THR A 59 2.51 -15.71 28.84
N VAL A 60 2.47 -15.46 27.53
CA VAL A 60 1.22 -15.61 26.74
C VAL A 60 1.37 -16.45 25.48
N PHE A 61 2.60 -16.79 25.07
CA PHE A 61 2.87 -17.43 23.78
C PHE A 61 2.03 -18.69 23.55
N ASP A 62 2.06 -19.64 24.48
CA ASP A 62 1.34 -20.91 24.34
C ASP A 62 -0.18 -20.72 24.29
N VAL A 63 -0.72 -19.87 25.16
CA VAL A 63 -2.17 -19.62 25.24
C VAL A 63 -2.68 -18.94 23.97
N VAL A 64 -1.97 -17.91 23.51
CA VAL A 64 -2.33 -17.15 22.30
C VAL A 64 -2.26 -18.05 21.07
N ASN A 65 -1.22 -18.88 20.94
CA ASN A 65 -1.09 -19.80 19.82
C ASN A 65 -2.20 -20.86 19.81
N GLN A 66 -2.52 -21.46 20.96
CA GLN A 66 -3.63 -22.42 21.05
C GLN A 66 -4.98 -21.80 20.69
N ASP A 67 -5.24 -20.55 21.10
CA ASP A 67 -6.46 -19.83 20.76
C ASP A 67 -6.51 -19.44 19.28
N ALA A 68 -5.37 -19.03 18.71
CA ALA A 68 -5.23 -18.76 17.29
C ALA A 68 -5.47 -20.01 16.44
N ASP A 69 -4.88 -21.15 16.80
CA ASP A 69 -5.06 -22.43 16.14
C ASP A 69 -6.53 -22.87 16.14
N LYS A 70 -7.20 -22.78 17.30
CA LYS A 70 -8.64 -23.07 17.41
C LYS A 70 -9.47 -22.14 16.54
N ALA A 71 -9.14 -20.85 16.48
CA ALA A 71 -9.84 -19.87 15.66
C ALA A 71 -9.62 -20.12 14.16
N GLU A 72 -8.40 -20.49 13.76
CA GLU A 72 -8.07 -20.79 12.37
C GLU A 72 -8.72 -22.09 11.90
N GLN A 73 -8.73 -23.14 12.72
CA GLN A 73 -9.42 -24.40 12.41
C GLN A 73 -10.92 -24.17 12.13
N LYS A 74 -11.58 -23.31 12.92
CA LYS A 74 -12.98 -22.92 12.69
C LYS A 74 -13.19 -22.15 11.39
N LYS A 75 -12.22 -21.34 10.95
CA LYS A 75 -12.27 -20.60 9.67
C LYS A 75 -11.99 -21.52 8.48
N ARG A 76 -10.97 -22.38 8.57
CA ARG A 76 -10.63 -23.37 7.53
C ARG A 76 -11.78 -24.31 7.24
N ALA A 77 -12.56 -24.71 8.25
CA ALA A 77 -13.78 -25.51 8.07
C ALA A 77 -14.83 -24.82 7.18
N LYS A 78 -14.82 -23.49 7.04
CA LYS A 78 -15.77 -22.71 6.22
C LYS A 78 -15.21 -22.27 4.86
N GLN A 79 -13.89 -22.29 4.66
CA GLN A 79 -13.22 -21.58 3.56
C GLN A 79 -12.52 -22.50 2.53
N LYS A 80 -12.54 -23.83 2.76
CA LYS A 80 -11.74 -24.83 2.02
C LYS A 80 -12.01 -25.02 0.51
N MET A 81 -13.10 -24.46 -0.04
CA MET A 81 -13.50 -24.81 -1.43
C MET A 81 -13.17 -23.75 -2.49
N ARG A 82 -12.66 -22.55 -2.15
CA ARG A 82 -12.47 -21.46 -3.13
C ARG A 82 -11.06 -20.92 -3.33
N ILE A 83 -10.15 -21.05 -2.35
CA ILE A 83 -8.84 -20.35 -2.41
C ILE A 83 -7.73 -21.25 -2.97
N THR A 84 -7.73 -22.55 -2.65
CA THR A 84 -6.60 -23.46 -2.92
C THR A 84 -6.35 -23.75 -4.41
N VAL A 85 -7.33 -23.56 -5.29
CA VAL A 85 -7.20 -23.90 -6.72
C VAL A 85 -6.59 -22.75 -7.54
N GLU A 86 -6.75 -21.50 -7.12
CA GLU A 86 -6.24 -20.34 -7.88
C GLU A 86 -4.76 -20.04 -7.63
N GLU A 87 -4.14 -20.51 -6.54
CA GLU A 87 -2.81 -20.02 -6.14
C GLU A 87 -1.65 -20.65 -6.92
N LYS A 88 -1.81 -21.87 -7.47
CA LYS A 88 -0.68 -22.62 -8.06
C LYS A 88 -0.24 -22.16 -9.46
N ASP A 89 -1.10 -21.48 -10.20
CA ASP A 89 -0.82 -21.01 -11.57
C ASP A 89 -1.03 -19.49 -11.75
N SER A 90 -1.14 -18.74 -10.65
CA SER A 90 -1.52 -17.33 -10.68
C SER A 90 -0.31 -16.41 -10.53
N ASP A 91 -0.23 -15.39 -11.39
CA ASP A 91 0.82 -14.36 -11.42
C ASP A 91 0.63 -13.27 -10.36
N VAL A 92 0.05 -13.61 -9.20
CA VAL A 92 -0.17 -12.66 -8.10
C VAL A 92 1.17 -12.23 -7.51
N ILE A 93 1.37 -10.91 -7.42
CA ILE A 93 2.55 -10.28 -6.82
C ILE A 93 2.41 -10.20 -5.30
N ILE A 94 1.25 -9.72 -4.82
CA ILE A 94 0.94 -9.60 -3.39
C ILE A 94 -0.57 -9.70 -3.20
N HIS A 95 -0.99 -10.32 -2.10
CA HIS A 95 -2.39 -10.36 -1.70
C HIS A 95 -2.54 -10.24 -0.18
N GLY A 96 -3.72 -9.81 0.26
CA GLY A 96 -3.96 -9.61 1.68
C GLY A 96 -5.09 -8.61 1.94
N TYR A 97 -5.44 -8.46 3.22
CA TYR A 97 -6.43 -7.45 3.60
C TYR A 97 -5.84 -6.05 3.52
N ILE A 98 -6.58 -5.14 2.88
CA ILE A 98 -6.23 -3.73 2.75
C ILE A 98 -7.50 -2.90 2.90
N LYS A 99 -7.38 -1.66 3.39
CA LYS A 99 -8.51 -0.74 3.48
C LYS A 99 -8.47 0.26 2.33
N LYS A 100 -9.58 0.36 1.60
CA LYS A 100 -9.79 1.41 0.60
C LYS A 100 -10.62 2.54 1.21
N LEU A 101 -10.20 3.79 1.01
CA LEU A 101 -11.06 4.92 1.33
C LEU A 101 -12.21 4.95 0.31
N GLY A 102 -13.45 5.05 0.81
CA GLY A 102 -14.61 5.17 -0.07
C GLY A 102 -14.54 6.39 -1.01
N GLY A 103 -15.37 6.35 -2.04
CA GLY A 103 -15.42 7.37 -3.08
C GLY A 103 -15.95 8.73 -2.60
N PRO A 104 -16.25 9.66 -3.51
CA PRO A 104 -16.62 11.05 -3.18
C PRO A 104 -17.80 11.18 -2.19
N PHE A 105 -18.69 10.19 -2.18
CA PHE A 105 -19.89 10.15 -1.34
C PHE A 105 -19.73 9.37 -0.04
N THR A 106 -18.68 8.53 0.09
CA THR A 106 -18.47 7.68 1.26
C THR A 106 -17.09 7.92 1.85
N SER A 107 -17.06 8.73 2.91
CA SER A 107 -15.81 9.12 3.57
C SER A 107 -15.21 8.04 4.50
N ALA A 108 -15.72 6.81 4.49
CA ALA A 108 -15.32 5.76 5.41
C ALA A 108 -14.31 4.78 4.79
N TRP A 109 -13.42 4.24 5.63
CA TRP A 109 -12.53 3.15 5.27
C TRP A 109 -13.29 1.83 5.15
N GLN A 110 -13.10 1.13 4.04
CA GLN A 110 -13.71 -0.17 3.77
C GLN A 110 -12.64 -1.25 3.71
N THR A 111 -12.77 -2.29 4.53
CA THR A 111 -11.90 -3.46 4.45
C THR A 111 -12.18 -4.23 3.16
N LYS A 112 -11.13 -4.51 2.40
CA LYS A 112 -11.14 -5.28 1.17
C LYS A 112 -10.07 -6.37 1.26
N TYR A 113 -10.24 -7.44 0.50
CA TYR A 113 -9.16 -8.39 0.24
C TYR A 113 -8.58 -8.06 -1.12
N GLY A 114 -7.34 -7.56 -1.15
CA GLY A 114 -6.65 -7.16 -2.37
C GLY A 114 -5.83 -8.31 -2.95
N LYS A 115 -5.81 -8.41 -4.28
CA LYS A 115 -4.85 -9.19 -5.05
C LYS A 115 -4.22 -8.29 -6.12
N LEU A 116 -2.91 -8.10 -6.07
CA LEU A 116 -2.16 -7.36 -7.07
C LEU A 116 -1.57 -8.33 -8.09
N TYR A 117 -1.81 -8.04 -9.36
CA TYR A 117 -1.23 -8.70 -10.52
C TYR A 117 -0.39 -7.70 -11.32
N PRO A 118 0.47 -8.16 -12.24
CA PRO A 118 1.22 -7.29 -13.14
C PRO A 118 0.34 -6.33 -13.96
N SER A 119 -0.89 -6.77 -14.30
CA SER A 119 -1.81 -6.01 -15.17
C SER A 119 -2.92 -5.27 -14.42
N ARG A 120 -3.25 -5.68 -13.18
CA ARG A 120 -4.44 -5.19 -12.47
C ARG A 120 -4.35 -5.39 -10.96
N LEU A 121 -5.11 -4.58 -10.23
CA LEU A 121 -5.41 -4.73 -8.82
C LEU A 121 -6.88 -5.15 -8.68
N GLU A 122 -7.13 -6.27 -7.99
CA GLU A 122 -8.48 -6.76 -7.69
C GLU A 122 -8.77 -6.54 -6.20
N LEU A 123 -9.87 -5.86 -5.89
CA LEU A 123 -10.31 -5.57 -4.53
C LEU A 123 -11.65 -6.26 -4.25
N TYR A 124 -11.59 -7.39 -3.55
CA TYR A 124 -12.77 -8.14 -3.14
C TYR A 124 -13.41 -7.52 -1.89
N PRO A 125 -14.75 -7.53 -1.78
CA PRO A 125 -15.41 -7.18 -0.53
C PRO A 125 -15.01 -8.14 0.59
N GLU A 126 -15.07 -7.70 1.85
CA GLU A 126 -14.71 -8.50 3.03
C GLU A 126 -15.42 -9.86 3.10
N SER A 127 -16.64 -9.95 2.57
CA SER A 127 -17.42 -11.20 2.50
C SER A 127 -16.88 -12.23 1.50
N LEU A 128 -15.95 -11.85 0.61
CA LEU A 128 -15.42 -12.65 -0.51
C LEU A 128 -16.50 -13.22 -1.45
N SER A 129 -17.74 -12.74 -1.35
CA SER A 129 -18.92 -13.24 -2.08
C SER A 129 -19.38 -12.32 -3.21
N GLY A 130 -18.93 -11.07 -3.23
CA GLY A 130 -19.28 -10.09 -4.25
C GLY A 130 -18.24 -10.00 -5.37
N LYS A 131 -18.63 -9.37 -6.49
CA LYS A 131 -17.73 -9.08 -7.62
C LYS A 131 -16.57 -8.17 -7.14
N PRO A 132 -15.31 -8.49 -7.49
CA PRO A 132 -14.19 -7.63 -7.16
C PRO A 132 -14.29 -6.30 -7.92
N GLU A 133 -13.85 -5.24 -7.28
CA GLU A 133 -13.51 -4.00 -7.95
C GLU A 133 -12.17 -4.18 -8.67
N LEU A 134 -12.13 -3.87 -9.97
CA LEU A 134 -10.94 -4.04 -10.79
C LEU A 134 -10.35 -2.67 -11.12
N LEU A 135 -9.06 -2.50 -10.85
CA LEU A 135 -8.27 -1.35 -11.25
C LEU A 135 -7.13 -1.83 -12.15
N PHE A 136 -7.17 -1.48 -13.43
CA PHE A 136 -6.11 -1.88 -14.36
C PHE A 136 -4.91 -0.93 -14.30
N MET A 137 -3.70 -1.45 -14.53
CA MET A 137 -2.48 -0.63 -14.47
C MET A 137 -2.43 0.47 -15.53
N ASP A 138 -3.15 0.31 -16.64
CA ASP A 138 -3.28 1.32 -17.69
C ASP A 138 -4.24 2.47 -17.34
N GLN A 139 -5.12 2.27 -16.35
CA GLN A 139 -6.03 3.29 -15.78
C GLN A 139 -5.34 4.16 -14.73
N ILE A 140 -4.21 3.70 -14.20
CA ILE A 140 -3.40 4.44 -13.24
C ILE A 140 -2.53 5.44 -13.99
N GLU A 141 -2.69 6.72 -13.65
CA GLU A 141 -1.82 7.79 -14.12
C GLU A 141 -0.51 7.77 -13.34
N GLU A 142 -0.60 7.79 -12.00
CA GLU A 142 0.54 7.90 -11.11
C GLU A 142 0.27 7.18 -9.79
N VAL A 143 1.26 6.45 -9.27
CA VAL A 143 1.30 6.03 -7.86
C VAL A 143 2.26 6.96 -7.13
N THR A 144 1.76 7.69 -6.12
CA THR A 144 2.55 8.71 -5.40
C THR A 144 3.85 8.14 -4.86
N SER A 145 4.96 8.86 -5.05
CA SER A 145 6.31 8.42 -4.66
C SER A 145 6.48 8.17 -3.17
N GLU A 146 5.77 8.92 -2.31
CA GLU A 146 5.80 8.80 -0.86
C GLU A 146 4.41 8.47 -0.31
N LEU A 147 4.38 7.84 0.87
CA LEU A 147 3.13 7.61 1.58
C LEU A 147 2.60 8.94 2.14
N GLN A 148 1.30 9.19 2.03
CA GLN A 148 0.69 10.44 2.47
C GLN A 148 -0.19 10.23 3.70
N GLN A 149 -0.29 11.24 4.56
CA GLN A 149 -1.26 11.25 5.65
C GLN A 149 -2.65 11.62 5.12
N VAL A 150 -3.59 10.68 5.17
CA VAL A 150 -4.97 10.89 4.75
C VAL A 150 -5.90 10.47 5.88
N LYS A 151 -6.69 11.42 6.40
CA LYS A 151 -7.61 11.20 7.53
C LYS A 151 -6.94 10.57 8.76
N GLY A 152 -5.69 10.98 9.03
CA GLY A 152 -4.89 10.50 10.16
C GLY A 152 -4.37 9.06 10.00
N GLU A 153 -4.40 8.52 8.78
CA GLU A 153 -3.77 7.24 8.44
C GLU A 153 -2.75 7.45 7.32
N THR A 154 -1.57 6.85 7.46
CA THR A 154 -0.60 6.81 6.36
C THR A 154 -1.15 5.91 5.27
N ALA A 155 -1.19 6.42 4.04
CA ALA A 155 -1.89 5.80 2.93
C ALA A 155 -1.10 5.91 1.62
N ILE A 156 -1.33 4.94 0.74
CA ILE A 156 -0.93 4.95 -0.66
C ILE A 156 -1.98 5.73 -1.43
N VAL A 157 -1.55 6.74 -2.20
CA VAL A 157 -2.42 7.54 -3.07
C VAL A 157 -2.11 7.20 -4.52
N VAL A 158 -3.09 6.63 -5.20
CA VAL A 158 -3.05 6.25 -6.61
C VAL A 158 -3.92 7.25 -7.38
N LYS A 159 -3.34 8.02 -8.29
CA LYS A 159 -4.07 8.90 -9.19
C LYS A 159 -4.50 8.12 -10.42
N LEU A 160 -5.75 8.32 -10.80
CA LEU A 160 -6.36 7.66 -11.95
C LEU A 160 -6.44 8.65 -13.10
N LYS A 161 -6.35 8.13 -14.33
CA LYS A 161 -6.51 8.92 -15.55
C LYS A 161 -7.88 9.61 -15.58
N GLU A 162 -7.92 10.77 -16.22
CA GLU A 162 -9.16 11.54 -16.41
C GLU A 162 -10.24 10.73 -17.16
N GLY A 163 -11.51 10.98 -16.82
CA GLY A 163 -12.66 10.29 -17.43
C GLY A 163 -13.14 9.05 -16.67
N LEU A 164 -12.45 8.63 -15.62
CA LEU A 164 -12.90 7.56 -14.72
C LEU A 164 -13.84 8.08 -13.63
N LYS A 165 -14.70 7.19 -13.12
CA LYS A 165 -15.68 7.50 -12.05
C LYS A 165 -15.02 8.03 -10.77
N GLU A 166 -13.80 7.56 -10.49
CA GLU A 166 -12.98 8.00 -9.38
C GLU A 166 -11.70 8.63 -9.94
N THR A 167 -11.28 9.76 -9.38
CA THR A 167 -10.04 10.44 -9.78
C THR A 167 -8.81 9.91 -9.04
N LYS A 168 -9.03 9.23 -7.91
CA LYS A 168 -7.97 8.64 -7.11
C LYS A 168 -8.48 7.46 -6.28
N VAL A 169 -7.59 6.52 -6.02
CA VAL A 169 -7.78 5.41 -5.09
C VAL A 169 -6.80 5.58 -3.94
N ILE A 170 -7.31 5.51 -2.71
CA ILE A 170 -6.52 5.69 -1.49
C ILE A 170 -6.57 4.40 -0.69
N LEU A 171 -5.41 3.82 -0.41
CA LEU A 171 -5.27 2.53 0.26
C LEU A 171 -4.43 2.65 1.53
N THR A 172 -4.82 1.93 2.58
CA THR A 172 -4.06 1.86 3.84
C THR A 172 -4.11 0.45 4.39
N ASN A 173 -3.09 0.08 5.17
CA ASN A 173 -3.05 -1.19 5.87
C ASN A 173 -3.07 -0.94 7.38
N GLN A 174 -4.27 -0.64 7.88
CA GLN A 174 -4.53 -0.53 9.31
C GLN A 174 -5.14 -1.82 9.83
N VAL A 175 -4.33 -2.60 10.56
CA VAL A 175 -4.80 -3.79 11.27
C VAL A 175 -5.59 -3.31 12.49
N THR A 176 -6.91 -3.17 12.33
CA THR A 176 -7.80 -3.01 13.47
C THR A 176 -8.07 -4.37 14.08
N SER A 177 -7.20 -4.82 14.99
CA SER A 177 -7.52 -5.97 15.84
C SER A 177 -8.72 -5.59 16.72
N ARG A 178 -9.87 -6.23 16.47
CA ARG A 178 -11.00 -6.21 17.41
C ARG A 178 -10.61 -7.18 18.54
N ARG A 179 -9.88 -6.71 19.56
CA ARG A 179 -9.84 -7.45 20.82
C ARG A 179 -11.25 -7.40 21.42
N GLY A 180 -11.89 -8.56 21.48
CA GLY A 180 -13.18 -8.72 22.14
C GLY A 180 -13.07 -8.31 23.60
N LEU A 181 -14.15 -7.70 24.11
CA LEU A 181 -14.35 -7.26 25.50
C LEU A 181 -13.38 -6.15 25.98
N GLY A 182 -13.83 -4.90 25.84
CA GLY A 182 -13.40 -3.76 26.68
C GLY A 182 -12.01 -3.17 26.46
N PHE A 183 -11.09 -3.84 25.77
CA PHE A 183 -9.75 -3.32 25.55
C PHE A 183 -9.70 -2.33 24.38
N LYS A 184 -9.17 -1.13 24.67
CA LYS A 184 -8.90 -0.03 23.75
C LYS A 184 -8.33 -0.57 22.43
N ARG A 185 -8.98 -0.18 21.32
CA ARG A 185 -8.61 -0.53 19.95
C ARG A 185 -7.16 -0.13 19.71
N LEU A 186 -6.22 -1.07 19.83
CA LEU A 186 -4.84 -0.83 19.46
C LEU A 186 -4.80 -0.70 17.94
N LYS A 187 -4.55 0.51 17.47
CA LYS A 187 -4.20 0.77 16.08
C LYS A 187 -2.74 0.34 15.92
N LEU A 188 -2.52 -0.92 15.56
CA LEU A 188 -1.22 -1.33 15.05
C LEU A 188 -1.20 -1.01 13.57
N GLN A 189 -0.42 0.00 13.23
CA GLN A 189 -0.12 0.31 11.85
C GLN A 189 0.90 -0.72 11.40
N ASP A 190 0.48 -1.62 10.51
CA ASP A 190 1.40 -2.56 9.88
C ASP A 190 2.14 -1.82 8.76
N GLU A 191 3.12 -1.01 9.19
CA GLU A 191 3.92 -0.21 8.28
C GLU A 191 4.67 -1.07 7.28
N ILE A 192 5.06 -2.29 7.67
CA ILE A 192 5.80 -3.22 6.82
C ILE A 192 4.92 -3.62 5.65
N SER A 193 3.73 -4.16 5.92
CA SER A 193 2.82 -4.56 4.87
C SER A 193 2.39 -3.37 3.99
N LEU A 194 2.15 -2.19 4.57
CA LEU A 194 1.80 -1.00 3.76
C LEU A 194 2.93 -0.59 2.81
N LYS A 195 4.19 -0.60 3.27
CA LYS A 195 5.38 -0.29 2.46
C LYS A 195 5.59 -1.33 1.37
N GLU A 196 5.31 -2.60 1.64
CA GLU A 196 5.36 -3.67 0.65
C GLU A 196 4.30 -3.47 -0.45
N TRP A 197 3.04 -3.24 -0.07
CA TRP A 197 1.96 -2.90 -1.02
C TRP A 197 2.33 -1.69 -1.89
N HIS A 198 2.89 -0.64 -1.28
CA HIS A 198 3.32 0.57 -2.00
C HIS A 198 4.42 0.29 -3.01
N THR A 199 5.43 -0.49 -2.62
CA THR A 199 6.56 -0.84 -3.47
C THR A 199 6.14 -1.75 -4.61
N SER A 200 5.34 -2.77 -4.32
CA SER A 200 4.80 -3.71 -5.32
C SER A 200 3.89 -3.00 -6.31
N LEU A 201 3.00 -2.10 -5.86
CA LEU A 201 2.10 -1.37 -6.76
C LEU A 201 2.86 -0.39 -7.67
N ARG A 202 3.83 0.35 -7.14
CA ARG A 202 4.71 1.22 -7.96
C ARG A 202 5.47 0.42 -9.00
N THR A 203 6.01 -0.72 -8.59
CA THR A 203 6.79 -1.60 -9.49
C THR A 203 5.90 -2.17 -10.60
N ALA A 204 4.72 -2.70 -10.24
CA ALA A 204 3.75 -3.23 -11.20
C ALA A 204 3.30 -2.16 -12.20
N HIS A 205 2.96 -0.96 -11.72
CA HIS A 205 2.59 0.17 -12.58
C HIS A 205 3.71 0.55 -13.54
N ARG A 206 4.94 0.74 -13.04
CA ARG A 206 6.10 1.09 -13.87
C ARG A 206 6.37 0.04 -14.95
N VAL A 207 6.42 -1.24 -14.56
CA VAL A 207 6.69 -2.34 -15.50
C VAL A 207 5.58 -2.45 -16.56
N SER A 208 4.32 -2.27 -16.16
CA SER A 208 3.19 -2.27 -17.09
C SER A 208 3.27 -1.12 -18.10
N GLN A 209 3.63 0.09 -17.65
CA GLN A 209 3.84 1.24 -18.54
C GLN A 209 4.97 0.99 -19.54
N GLU A 210 6.11 0.45 -19.10
CA GLU A 210 7.21 0.09 -19.99
C GLU A 210 6.79 -0.95 -21.04
N LEU A 211 5.99 -1.95 -20.64
CA LEU A 211 5.50 -2.99 -21.55
C LEU A 211 4.54 -2.41 -22.60
N LEU A 212 3.57 -1.59 -22.18
CA LEU A 212 2.63 -0.92 -23.07
C LEU A 212 3.33 -0.01 -24.08
N GLN A 213 4.35 0.72 -23.65
CA GLN A 213 5.17 1.53 -24.56
C GLN A 213 5.91 0.68 -25.59
N ARG A 214 6.48 -0.47 -25.20
CA ARG A 214 7.15 -1.40 -26.12
C ARG A 214 6.17 -2.02 -27.11
N MET A 215 4.97 -2.36 -26.65
CA MET A 215 3.90 -2.88 -27.50
C MET A 215 3.40 -1.82 -28.49
N GLY A 216 3.19 -0.58 -28.06
CA GLY A 216 2.81 0.52 -28.95
C GLY A 216 3.83 0.72 -30.07
N ARG A 217 5.13 0.69 -29.77
CA ARG A 217 6.20 0.77 -30.78
C ARG A 217 6.17 -0.42 -31.77
N LYS A 218 5.88 -1.64 -31.28
CA LYS A 218 5.73 -2.82 -32.15
C LYS A 218 4.48 -2.74 -33.01
N ALA A 219 3.36 -2.29 -32.46
CA ALA A 219 2.10 -2.11 -33.19
C ALA A 219 2.26 -1.05 -34.30
N ILE A 220 2.87 0.10 -34.00
CA ILE A 220 3.21 1.13 -35.00
C ILE A 220 4.13 0.55 -36.08
N LYS A 221 5.10 -0.29 -35.71
CA LYS A 221 6.03 -0.92 -36.66
C LYS A 221 5.36 -2.00 -37.54
N ILE A 222 4.35 -2.70 -37.04
CA ILE A 222 3.67 -3.80 -37.75
C ILE A 222 2.49 -3.29 -38.58
N TYR A 223 1.71 -2.34 -38.05
CA TYR A 223 0.48 -1.84 -38.65
C TYR A 223 0.64 -0.48 -39.34
N GLY A 224 1.81 0.16 -39.20
CA GLY A 224 2.12 1.45 -39.81
C GLY A 224 1.33 2.60 -39.18
N VAL A 225 1.86 3.82 -39.31
CA VAL A 225 1.26 5.09 -38.83
C VAL A 225 -0.15 5.34 -39.42
N ASN A 226 -0.54 4.59 -40.44
CA ASN A 226 -1.84 4.71 -41.10
C ASN A 226 -2.98 3.95 -40.39
N HIS A 227 -2.68 3.14 -39.37
CA HIS A 227 -3.68 2.41 -38.59
C HIS A 227 -3.71 2.86 -37.13
N ASP A 228 -3.62 4.18 -36.89
CA ASP A 228 -4.00 4.75 -35.60
C ASP A 228 -5.54 4.92 -35.56
N PRO A 229 -6.28 4.17 -34.71
CA PRO A 229 -7.73 4.33 -34.57
C PRO A 229 -8.14 5.66 -33.90
N MET A 230 -7.18 6.45 -33.40
CA MET A 230 -7.42 7.77 -32.82
C MET A 230 -7.18 8.93 -33.79
N LEU A 231 -6.63 8.70 -34.99
CA LEU A 231 -6.49 9.74 -36.00
C LEU A 231 -7.83 9.98 -36.71
N GLN A 232 -8.33 11.21 -36.61
CA GLN A 232 -9.46 11.66 -37.43
C GLN A 232 -9.08 11.56 -38.91
N GLU A 233 -10.05 11.20 -39.75
CA GLU A 233 -9.85 10.89 -41.18
C GLU A 233 -9.12 11.99 -41.97
N ASN A 234 -9.20 13.25 -41.49
CA ASN A 234 -8.60 14.42 -42.11
C ASN A 234 -7.09 14.63 -41.84
N GLU A 235 -6.47 13.89 -40.92
CA GLU A 235 -5.03 14.04 -40.59
C GLU A 235 -4.15 12.92 -41.17
N ARG A 236 -4.72 12.02 -41.98
CA ARG A 236 -3.95 10.95 -42.63
C ARG A 236 -3.08 11.54 -43.76
N PRO A 237 -1.74 11.48 -43.70
CA PRO A 237 -0.91 11.86 -44.84
C PRO A 237 -1.19 10.89 -45.99
N GLY A 238 -1.51 11.46 -47.16
CA GLY A 238 -1.81 10.72 -48.37
C GLY A 238 -0.70 9.73 -48.72
N SER A 239 -1.10 8.49 -48.99
CA SER A 239 -0.28 7.36 -49.41
C SER A 239 0.97 7.73 -50.22
N VAL A 240 2.15 7.38 -49.69
CA VAL A 240 3.47 7.58 -50.32
C VAL A 240 3.71 6.63 -51.51
N THR A 241 2.69 5.91 -51.99
CA THR A 241 2.87 4.94 -53.09
C THR A 241 2.76 5.57 -54.49
N ARG A 242 2.55 6.89 -54.61
CA ARG A 242 2.40 7.56 -55.93
C ARG A 242 3.64 8.32 -56.44
N ALA A 243 4.73 8.38 -55.68
CA ALA A 243 5.89 9.20 -56.03
C ALA A 243 6.99 8.48 -56.86
N PHE A 244 6.90 7.17 -57.09
CA PHE A 244 7.99 6.39 -57.72
C PHE A 244 7.71 5.86 -59.14
N LEU A 245 6.63 6.29 -59.82
CA LEU A 245 6.30 5.78 -61.16
C LEU A 245 6.13 6.83 -62.28
N ASN A 246 6.57 8.07 -62.08
CA ASN A 246 6.47 9.12 -63.13
C ASN A 246 7.80 9.83 -63.41
N ARG A 247 8.89 9.07 -63.65
CA ARG A 247 10.09 9.62 -64.31
C ARG A 247 10.78 8.60 -65.19
N ALA A 248 10.14 8.23 -66.30
CA ALA A 248 10.84 7.73 -67.48
C ALA A 248 9.91 7.85 -68.70
N ALA A 249 9.97 8.98 -69.40
CA ALA A 249 9.48 9.08 -70.76
C ALA A 249 10.37 10.06 -71.56
N SER A 250 11.04 9.48 -72.57
CA SER A 250 11.33 10.03 -73.90
C SER A 250 12.30 11.19 -74.06
N VAL A 251 13.46 10.91 -74.69
CA VAL A 251 13.99 11.39 -75.99
C VAL A 251 15.42 10.82 -76.11
N ASP A 252 15.95 10.29 -77.21
CA ASP A 252 15.99 10.81 -78.57
C ASP A 252 16.48 9.70 -79.54
N SER A 253 15.95 9.68 -80.75
CA SER A 253 16.37 8.83 -81.87
C SER A 253 16.81 9.76 -83.00
N GLY A 254 18.08 9.71 -83.42
CA GLY A 254 18.53 10.52 -84.55
C GLY A 254 19.98 10.32 -84.97
N ILE A 255 20.14 9.43 -85.97
CA ILE A 255 21.27 9.24 -86.92
C ILE A 255 22.55 8.62 -86.37
#